data_AF-A0A959MRX9-F1
#
_entry.id   AF-A0A959MRX9-F1
#
_cell.length_a   1.000
_cell.length_b   1.000
_cell.length_c   1.000
_cell.angle_alpha   90.00
_cell.angle_beta   90.00
_cell.angle_gamma   90.00
#
_symmetry.space_group_name_H-M   'P 1'
#
loop_
_entity.id
_entity.type
_entity.pdbx_description
1 polymer ?
#
loop_
_entity_poly.entity_id
_entity_poly.type
_entity_poly.pdbx_seq_one_letter_code
_entity_poly.pdbx_strand_id
1 'polypeptide(L)'
;MANNETNGTRRKLELKKTQILRGFDAYKRVLENSRIFSTDLLLGYLNTENLDEVSSPLTTKDTAPRELTNLVKVGFIISKKKVKKATMRNYGKRLMKEAYRLNGDFFLTFPVPAI
;
A
#
# COMPACT_ATOMS: atom_id res chain seq x y z
N MET A 1 -23.84 -32.31 24.65
CA MET A 1 -23.33 -32.05 23.29
C MET A 1 -23.31 -30.54 23.10
N ALA A 2 -22.16 -29.90 23.27
CA ALA A 2 -22.02 -28.45 23.14
C ALA A 2 -21.67 -28.11 21.69
N ASN A 3 -22.53 -27.33 21.03
CA ASN A 3 -22.30 -26.82 19.68
C ASN A 3 -21.23 -25.72 19.75
N ASN A 4 -20.01 -26.04 19.32
CA ASN A 4 -18.99 -25.04 19.06
C ASN A 4 -19.31 -24.33 17.74
N GLU A 5 -20.05 -23.24 17.82
CA GLU A 5 -20.11 -22.25 16.76
C GLU A 5 -18.71 -21.64 16.60
N THR A 6 -17.94 -22.15 15.65
CA THR A 6 -16.75 -21.46 15.13
C THR A 6 -17.21 -20.20 14.43
N ASN A 7 -17.46 -19.15 15.21
CA ASN A 7 -17.56 -17.79 14.74
C ASN A 7 -16.25 -17.48 14.03
N GLY A 8 -16.27 -17.60 12.70
CA GLY A 8 -15.17 -17.24 11.83
C GLY A 8 -14.93 -15.75 11.97
N THR A 9 -14.06 -15.38 12.92
CA THR A 9 -13.55 -14.05 13.09
C THR A 9 -12.80 -13.70 11.81
N ARG A 10 -13.52 -13.16 10.81
CA ARG A 10 -12.94 -12.42 9.70
C ARG A 10 -12.20 -11.27 10.35
N ARG A 11 -10.94 -11.50 10.74
CA ARG A 11 -10.05 -10.45 11.21
C ARG A 11 -10.02 -9.45 10.09
N LYS A 12 -10.74 -8.35 10.28
CA LYS A 12 -10.78 -7.21 9.38
C LYS A 12 -9.35 -6.65 9.42
N LEU A 13 -8.50 -7.16 8.54
CA LEU A 13 -7.12 -6.72 8.37
C LEU A 13 -7.16 -5.32 7.78
N GLU A 14 -7.59 -4.35 8.57
CA GLU A 14 -7.62 -2.94 8.17
C GLU A 14 -6.20 -2.44 7.99
N LEU A 15 -5.99 -1.63 6.94
CA LEU A 15 -4.69 -1.02 6.69
C LEU A 15 -4.27 -0.17 7.90
N LYS A 16 -3.12 -0.50 8.50
CA LYS A 16 -2.61 0.20 9.68
C LYS A 16 -2.23 1.64 9.32
N LYS A 17 -2.30 2.54 10.31
CA LYS A 17 -1.90 3.95 10.10
C LYS A 17 -0.44 4.08 9.65
N THR A 18 0.43 3.16 10.09
CA THR A 18 1.86 3.10 9.75
C THR A 18 2.11 2.82 8.27
N GLN A 19 1.18 2.13 7.61
CA GLN A 19 1.23 1.76 6.19
C GLN A 19 0.67 2.86 5.27
N ILE A 20 0.18 3.97 5.83
CA ILE A 20 -0.45 5.05 5.07
C ILE A 20 0.51 6.23 5.03
N LEU A 21 0.81 6.70 3.82
CA LEU A 21 1.56 7.93 3.59
C LEU A 21 0.73 9.14 4.05
N ARG A 22 1.31 9.94 4.94
CA ARG A 22 0.68 11.10 5.60
C ARG A 22 1.65 12.26 5.67
N GLY A 23 1.10 13.48 5.69
CA GLY A 23 1.89 14.72 5.79
C GLY A 23 2.29 15.26 4.43
N PHE A 24 2.28 16.59 4.30
CA PHE A 24 2.59 17.27 3.06
C PHE A 24 4.00 16.93 2.54
N ASP A 25 5.02 17.00 3.41
CA ASP A 25 6.41 16.76 3.03
C ASP A 25 6.65 15.33 2.51
N ALA A 26 5.97 14.35 3.08
CA ALA A 26 6.05 12.97 2.61
C ALA A 26 5.48 12.81 1.20
N TYR A 27 4.36 13.45 0.90
CA TYR A 27 3.81 13.48 -0.47
C TYR A 27 4.70 14.27 -1.42
N LYS A 28 5.21 15.42 -1.00
CA LYS A 28 6.12 16.25 -1.79
C LYS A 28 7.36 15.45 -2.22
N ARG A 29 8.04 14.80 -1.26
CA ARG A 29 9.20 13.95 -1.52
C ARG A 29 8.89 12.83 -2.51
N VAL A 30 7.76 12.13 -2.33
CA VAL A 30 7.37 11.05 -3.27
C VAL A 30 7.12 11.62 -4.66
N LEU A 31 6.45 12.76 -4.79
CA LEU A 31 6.16 13.35 -6.10
C LEU A 31 7.41 13.89 -6.81
N GLU A 32 8.43 14.32 -6.07
CA GLU A 32 9.68 14.86 -6.61
C GLU A 32 10.70 13.76 -6.97
N ASN A 33 10.83 12.73 -6.13
CA ASN A 33 11.92 11.74 -6.24
C ASN A 33 11.45 10.32 -6.62
N SER A 34 10.31 10.18 -7.30
CA SER A 34 9.79 8.86 -7.69
C SER A 34 9.99 8.54 -9.15
N ARG A 35 10.10 7.24 -9.42
CA ARG A 35 9.85 6.69 -10.75
C ARG A 35 8.36 6.76 -11.03
N ILE A 36 7.99 7.36 -12.15
CA ILE A 36 6.60 7.53 -12.57
C ILE A 36 6.24 6.43 -13.55
N PHE A 37 5.09 5.79 -13.34
CA PHE A 37 4.49 4.89 -14.32
C PHE A 37 3.03 5.28 -14.53
N SER A 38 2.54 5.10 -15.74
CA SER A 38 1.17 5.47 -16.11
C SER A 38 0.47 4.30 -16.78
N THR A 39 -0.79 4.12 -16.42
CA THR A 39 -1.76 3.31 -17.16
C THR A 39 -2.89 4.23 -17.62
N ASP A 40 -3.81 3.71 -18.43
CA ASP A 40 -4.99 4.46 -18.88
C ASP A 40 -5.85 4.98 -17.73
N LEU A 41 -5.81 4.29 -16.58
CA LEU A 41 -6.66 4.58 -15.43
C LEU A 41 -5.90 5.26 -14.29
N LEU A 42 -4.60 5.03 -14.16
CA LEU A 42 -3.82 5.41 -12.97
C LEU A 42 -2.47 6.01 -13.33
N LEU A 43 -2.07 6.97 -12.51
CA LEU A 43 -0.70 7.49 -12.48
C LEU A 43 -0.06 7.05 -11.16
N GLY A 44 0.97 6.25 -11.25
CA GLY A 44 1.71 5.68 -10.14
C GLY A 44 3.05 6.37 -9.93
N TYR A 45 3.41 6.52 -8.66
CA TYR A 45 4.66 7.12 -8.20
C TYR A 45 5.32 6.11 -7.26
N LEU A 46 6.49 5.60 -7.64
CA LEU A 46 7.27 4.65 -6.86
C LEU A 46 8.56 5.31 -6.39
N ASN A 47 8.69 5.54 -5.08
CA ASN A 47 9.92 6.01 -4.45
C ASN A 47 10.60 4.84 -3.74
N THR A 48 11.87 4.60 -4.07
CA THR A 48 12.70 3.49 -3.57
C THR A 48 13.85 3.96 -2.69
N GLU A 49 13.95 5.26 -2.37
CA GLU A 49 15.12 5.87 -1.71
C GLU A 49 15.46 5.31 -0.32
N ASN A 50 14.60 4.46 0.26
CA ASN A 50 14.81 3.83 1.56
C ASN A 50 14.64 2.30 1.51
N LEU A 51 14.59 1.68 0.32
CA LEU A 51 14.55 0.22 0.20
C LEU A 51 15.91 -0.41 0.52
N ASP A 52 17.01 0.29 0.21
CA ASP A 52 18.36 -0.22 0.43
C ASP A 52 18.67 -0.40 1.93
N GLU A 53 18.16 0.47 2.80
CA GLU A 53 18.27 0.34 4.27
C GLU A 53 17.48 -0.85 4.82
N VAL A 54 16.45 -1.30 4.11
CA VAL A 54 15.64 -2.48 4.47
C VAL A 54 16.29 -3.79 3.97
N SER A 55 17.26 -3.69 3.07
CA SER A 55 17.99 -4.83 2.49
C SER A 55 18.99 -5.49 3.45
N SER A 56 19.26 -4.87 4.61
CA SER A 56 20.04 -5.47 5.71
C SER A 56 19.18 -5.46 6.98
N PRO A 57 18.38 -6.50 7.32
CA PRO A 57 18.72 -7.94 7.26
C PRO A 57 17.52 -8.84 6.86
N LEU A 58 17.48 -9.34 5.63
CA LEU A 58 16.49 -10.35 5.19
C LEU A 58 17.14 -11.62 4.63
N THR A 59 18.35 -11.92 5.08
CA THR A 59 19.07 -13.19 4.83
C THR A 59 18.66 -14.31 5.80
N THR A 60 17.53 -14.21 6.49
CA THR A 60 16.90 -15.33 7.19
C THR A 60 15.63 -15.73 6.46
N LYS A 61 15.62 -16.96 5.95
CA LYS A 61 14.56 -17.59 5.14
C LYS A 61 13.16 -17.67 5.80
N ASP A 62 12.95 -17.02 6.95
CA ASP A 62 11.79 -17.19 7.83
C ASP A 62 10.96 -15.91 8.04
N THR A 63 11.33 -14.78 7.42
CA THR A 63 10.52 -13.55 7.55
C THR A 63 9.27 -13.67 6.69
N ALA A 64 8.13 -13.94 7.31
CA ALA A 64 6.85 -14.07 6.63
C ALA A 64 6.53 -12.81 5.80
N PRO A 65 5.92 -12.92 4.60
CA PRO A 65 5.58 -11.80 3.71
C PRO A 65 4.82 -10.65 4.41
N ARG A 66 4.11 -10.97 5.50
CA ARG A 66 3.39 -10.02 6.34
C ARG A 66 4.26 -8.99 7.04
N GLU A 67 5.53 -9.29 7.35
CA GLU A 67 6.39 -8.32 8.04
C GLU A 67 6.87 -7.21 7.10
N LEU A 68 7.11 -7.54 5.82
CA LEU A 68 7.40 -6.55 4.77
C LEU A 68 6.23 -5.57 4.54
N THR A 69 4.98 -5.96 4.80
CA THR A 69 3.83 -5.03 4.65
C THR A 69 3.92 -3.82 5.57
N ASN A 70 4.67 -3.88 6.68
CA ASN A 70 4.83 -2.74 7.58
C ASN A 70 5.86 -1.71 7.06
N LEU A 71 6.68 -2.09 6.07
CA LEU A 71 7.75 -1.27 5.52
C LEU A 71 7.26 -0.39 4.37
N VAL A 72 6.27 -0.87 3.61
CA VAL A 72 5.69 -0.12 2.48
C VAL A 72 4.60 0.83 2.95
N LYS A 73 4.72 2.10 2.56
CA LYS A 73 3.71 3.15 2.79
C LYS A 73 3.01 3.51 1.50
N VAL A 74 1.68 3.61 1.53
CA VAL A 74 0.85 3.94 0.36
C VAL A 74 0.08 5.24 0.53
N GLY A 75 0.00 6.02 -0.54
CA GLY A 75 -0.76 7.26 -0.62
C GLY A 75 -1.75 7.24 -1.79
N PHE A 76 -2.93 7.83 -1.60
CA PHE A 76 -3.97 7.86 -2.63
C PHE A 76 -4.40 9.29 -2.95
N ILE A 77 -4.08 9.73 -4.16
CA ILE A 77 -4.38 11.08 -4.64
C ILE A 77 -5.49 10.99 -5.70
N ILE A 78 -6.52 11.82 -5.56
CA ILE A 78 -7.53 12.02 -6.61
C ILE A 78 -7.67 13.51 -6.83
N SER A 79 -7.45 13.94 -8.08
CA SER A 79 -7.54 15.35 -8.47
C SER A 79 -8.96 15.89 -8.33
N LYS A 80 -9.11 17.01 -7.62
CA LYS A 80 -10.38 17.75 -7.51
C LYS A 80 -10.84 18.27 -8.88
N LYS A 81 -9.92 18.54 -9.81
CA LYS A 81 -10.23 19.02 -11.17
C LYS A 81 -10.90 17.92 -12.01
N LYS A 82 -10.38 16.69 -11.94
CA LYS A 82 -10.93 15.54 -12.69
C LYS A 82 -12.21 14.99 -12.06
N VAL A 83 -12.26 14.89 -10.73
CA VAL A 83 -13.45 14.38 -10.00
C VAL A 83 -13.96 15.46 -9.04
N LYS A 84 -14.94 16.24 -9.49
CA LYS A 84 -15.46 17.39 -8.72
C LYS A 84 -16.26 17.00 -7.48
N LYS A 85 -17.03 15.90 -7.55
CA LYS A 85 -17.85 15.42 -6.42
C LYS A 85 -16.98 14.80 -5.32
N ALA A 86 -17.07 15.34 -4.11
CA ALA A 86 -16.28 14.88 -2.95
C ALA A 86 -16.59 13.42 -2.58
N THR A 87 -17.86 13.02 -2.65
CA THR A 87 -18.31 11.64 -2.42
C THR A 87 -17.63 10.65 -3.36
N MET A 88 -17.56 10.97 -4.66
CA MET A 88 -16.89 10.14 -5.66
C MET A 88 -15.38 10.05 -5.44
N ARG A 89 -14.72 11.16 -5.05
CA ARG A 89 -13.30 11.11 -4.66
C ARG A 89 -13.07 10.22 -3.45
N ASN A 90 -13.90 10.34 -2.42
CA ASN A 90 -13.78 9.53 -1.22
C ASN A 90 -14.04 8.06 -1.52
N TYR A 91 -15.02 7.77 -2.37
CA TYR A 91 -15.29 6.42 -2.85
C TYR A 91 -14.10 5.82 -3.61
N GLY A 92 -13.53 6.54 -4.58
CA GLY A 92 -12.34 6.08 -5.30
C GLY A 92 -11.15 5.81 -4.38
N LYS A 93 -10.91 6.68 -3.38
CA LYS A 93 -9.87 6.44 -2.36
C LYS A 93 -10.15 5.18 -1.53
N ARG A 94 -11.41 4.93 -1.17
CA ARG A 94 -11.80 3.71 -0.44
C ARG A 94 -11.57 2.46 -1.29
N LEU A 95 -11.94 2.49 -2.57
CA LEU A 95 -11.71 1.38 -3.49
C LEU A 95 -10.22 1.05 -3.63
N MET A 96 -9.37 2.05 -3.88
CA MET A 96 -7.93 1.81 -3.99
C MET A 96 -7.32 1.30 -2.69
N LYS A 97 -7.77 1.82 -1.53
CA LYS A 97 -7.35 1.32 -0.23
C LYS A 97 -7.74 -0.15 -0.04
N GLU A 98 -8.96 -0.53 -0.39
CA GLU A 98 -9.43 -1.91 -0.29
C GLU A 98 -8.68 -2.83 -1.27
N ALA A 99 -8.43 -2.38 -2.49
CA ALA A 99 -7.64 -3.13 -3.47
C ALA A 99 -6.23 -3.43 -2.95
N TYR A 100 -5.55 -2.43 -2.36
CA TYR A 100 -4.26 -2.64 -1.71
C TYR A 100 -4.37 -3.55 -0.48
N ARG A 101 -5.43 -3.43 0.32
CA ARG A 101 -5.66 -4.31 1.48
C ARG A 101 -5.81 -5.78 1.07
N LEU A 102 -6.49 -6.04 -0.06
CA LEU A 102 -6.71 -7.40 -0.58
C LEU A 102 -5.47 -8.00 -1.25
N ASN A 103 -4.64 -7.16 -1.88
CA ASN A 103 -3.51 -7.61 -2.70
C ASN A 103 -2.13 -7.23 -2.13
N GLY A 104 -2.08 -6.64 -0.93
CA GLY A 104 -0.85 -6.11 -0.34
C GLY A 104 0.26 -7.15 -0.22
N ASP A 105 -0.11 -8.38 0.11
CA ASP A 105 0.83 -9.52 0.21
C ASP A 105 1.43 -9.90 -1.16
N PHE A 106 0.67 -9.70 -2.26
CA PHE A 106 1.12 -9.94 -3.63
C PHE A 106 2.14 -8.89 -4.08
N PHE A 107 1.97 -7.62 -3.69
CA PHE A 107 2.92 -6.56 -4.07
C PHE A 107 4.31 -6.73 -3.45
N LEU A 108 4.47 -7.56 -2.43
CA LEU A 108 5.74 -7.81 -1.75
C LEU A 108 6.47 -9.06 -2.25
N THR A 109 5.79 -9.88 -3.05
CA THR A 109 6.34 -11.12 -3.61
C THR A 109 6.90 -10.94 -5.01
N PHE A 110 6.76 -9.77 -5.64
CA PHE A 110 7.45 -9.46 -6.88
C PHE A 110 8.87 -8.97 -6.59
N PRO A 111 9.91 -9.68 -7.05
CA PRO A 111 11.24 -9.11 -7.08
C PRO A 111 11.17 -7.87 -7.96
N VAL A 112 11.50 -6.71 -7.39
CA VAL A 112 11.79 -5.53 -8.20
C VAL A 112 12.98 -5.93 -9.08
N PRO A 113 12.84 -5.95 -10.42
CA PRO A 113 13.98 -6.29 -11.27
C PRO A 113 15.10 -5.30 -10.96
N ALA A 114 16.23 -5.81 -10.51
CA ALA A 114 17.46 -5.05 -10.40
C ALA A 114 17.80 -4.53 -11.80
N ILE A 115 17.99 -3.21 -11.92
CA ILE A 115 18.57 -2.57 -13.11
C ILE A 115 19.97 -2.18 -12.72
#